data_AF-W2G919-F1
#
_entry.id   AF-W2G919-F1
#
_cell.length_a   1.000
_cell.length_b   1.000
_cell.length_c   1.000
_cell.angle_alpha   90.00
_cell.angle_beta   90.00
_cell.angle_gamma   90.00
#
_symmetry.space_group_name_H-M   'P 1'
#
loop_
_entity.id
_entity.type
_entity.pdbx_description
1 polymer ?
#
loop_
_entity_poly.entity_id
_entity_poly.type
_entity_poly.pdbx_seq_one_letter_code
_entity_poly.pdbx_strand_id
1 'polypeptide(L)'
;MKLFTSTLALALLSVCASGSPMIRQEAEAGDPCNLTGTYQPGTDISSCSTITVGTLTVPAGVTLDLSKAKNGATINIAGTVTFGTQKWAGPLLSISGNSLTVKGSGTLDGQGD
;
A
#
# COMPACT_ATOMS: atom_id res chain seq x y z
N MET A 1 41.25 56.27 -38.76
CA MET A 1 41.41 55.30 -37.63
C MET A 1 40.17 55.38 -36.77
N LYS A 2 39.69 54.22 -36.26
CA LYS A 2 38.45 53.94 -35.49
C LYS A 2 37.31 53.44 -36.40
N LEU A 3 37.17 52.14 -36.67
CA LEU A 3 36.91 50.92 -35.87
C LEU A 3 35.42 50.49 -36.02
N PHE A 4 35.25 49.32 -36.66
CA PHE A 4 34.22 48.25 -36.60
C PHE A 4 32.91 48.51 -35.81
N THR A 5 31.72 48.02 -36.20
CA THR A 5 31.35 46.58 -36.22
C THR A 5 30.00 46.30 -36.90
N SER A 6 29.91 45.11 -37.50
CA SER A 6 28.74 44.48 -38.14
C SER A 6 27.79 43.87 -37.10
N THR A 7 26.47 44.03 -37.24
CA THR A 7 25.47 43.28 -36.47
C THR A 7 24.72 42.30 -37.35
N LEU A 8 24.94 41.01 -37.07
CA LEU A 8 24.26 39.85 -37.65
C LEU A 8 23.00 39.59 -36.81
N ALA A 9 21.81 39.71 -37.41
CA ALA A 9 20.55 39.37 -36.75
C ALA A 9 20.17 37.92 -37.05
N LEU A 10 20.17 37.06 -36.03
CA LEU A 10 19.74 35.67 -36.12
C LEU A 10 18.39 35.53 -35.38
N ALA A 11 17.30 35.34 -36.13
CA ALA A 11 15.98 35.09 -35.56
C ALA A 11 15.84 33.59 -35.23
N LEU A 12 15.69 33.26 -33.94
CA LEU A 12 15.38 31.91 -33.49
C LEU A 12 13.87 31.81 -33.23
N LEU A 13 13.20 30.93 -33.97
CA LEU A 13 11.82 30.52 -33.68
C LEU A 13 11.82 29.57 -32.48
N SER A 14 11.22 30.00 -31.38
CA SER A 14 10.99 29.18 -30.19
C SER A 14 9.78 28.28 -30.38
N VAL A 15 10.03 26.97 -30.50
CA VAL A 15 8.99 25.93 -30.42
C VAL A 15 8.70 25.68 -28.93
N CYS A 16 7.46 25.94 -28.50
CA CYS A 16 6.98 25.51 -27.19
C CYS A 16 6.49 24.07 -27.31
N ALA A 17 7.34 23.11 -26.94
CA ALA A 17 6.90 21.75 -26.70
C ALA A 17 6.10 21.73 -25.39
N SER A 18 4.78 21.60 -25.50
CA SER A 18 3.87 21.39 -24.38
C SER A 18 4.13 19.99 -23.79
N GLY A 19 5.10 19.88 -22.89
CA GLY A 19 5.24 18.71 -22.03
C GLY A 19 4.12 18.73 -21.01
N SER A 20 3.04 17.99 -21.24
CA SER A 20 2.08 17.70 -20.18
C SER A 20 2.81 16.94 -19.08
N PRO A 21 2.78 17.40 -17.80
CA PRO A 21 3.20 16.54 -16.72
C PRO A 21 2.29 15.32 -16.77
N MET A 22 2.86 14.13 -17.01
CA MET A 22 2.16 12.91 -16.64
C MET A 22 1.94 13.03 -15.13
N ILE A 23 0.71 13.31 -14.73
CA ILE A 23 0.25 13.06 -13.38
C ILE A 23 0.47 11.56 -13.20
N ARG A 24 1.58 11.19 -12.55
CA ARG A 24 1.73 9.88 -11.96
C ARG A 24 0.53 9.78 -11.03
N GLN A 25 -0.40 8.90 -11.37
CA GLN A 25 -1.43 8.48 -10.43
C GLN A 25 -0.67 7.72 -9.34
N GLU A 26 -0.12 8.47 -8.39
CA GLU A 26 0.01 8.05 -7.02
C GLU A 26 -1.41 7.64 -6.63
N ALA A 27 -1.70 6.36 -6.79
CA ALA A 27 -2.77 5.77 -6.03
C ALA A 27 -2.50 6.20 -4.60
N GLU A 28 -3.36 7.04 -4.04
CA GLU A 28 -3.38 7.40 -2.62
C GLU A 28 -3.09 6.11 -1.86
N ALA A 29 -1.86 5.96 -1.38
CA ALA A 29 -1.46 4.75 -0.69
C ALA A 29 -2.27 4.76 0.60
N GLY A 30 -3.29 3.90 0.66
CA GLY A 30 -4.13 3.77 1.84
C GLY A 30 -3.27 3.57 3.09
N ASP A 31 -3.75 4.03 4.24
CA ASP A 31 -3.04 3.90 5.51
C ASP A 31 -2.62 2.44 5.74
N PRO A 32 -1.30 2.13 5.72
CA PRO A 32 -0.82 0.75 5.84
C PRO A 32 -1.13 0.16 7.22
N CYS A 33 -1.46 0.99 8.21
CA CYS A 33 -1.81 0.57 9.55
C CYS A 33 -3.32 0.32 9.74
N ASN A 34 -4.15 0.62 8.74
CA ASN A 34 -5.59 0.40 8.76
C ASN A 34 -6.05 -0.46 7.58
N LEU A 35 -6.01 -1.78 7.76
CA LEU A 35 -6.35 -2.75 6.73
C LEU A 35 -7.88 -2.88 6.61
N THR A 36 -8.42 -2.40 5.48
CA THR A 36 -9.85 -2.48 5.16
C THR A 36 -10.07 -2.74 3.67
N GLY A 37 -11.27 -3.20 3.30
CA GLY A 37 -11.61 -3.46 1.89
C GLY A 37 -11.03 -4.79 1.40
N THR A 38 -10.24 -4.78 0.34
CA THR A 38 -9.58 -6.00 -0.19
C THR A 38 -8.12 -6.04 0.23
N TYR A 39 -7.70 -7.12 0.88
CA TYR A 39 -6.33 -7.29 1.32
C TYR A 39 -5.35 -7.28 0.13
N GLN A 40 -4.31 -6.46 0.26
CA GLN A 40 -3.21 -6.37 -0.69
C GLN A 40 -1.98 -7.08 -0.11
N PRO A 41 -1.56 -8.22 -0.66
CA PRO A 41 -0.33 -8.89 -0.25
C PRO A 41 0.88 -7.95 -0.35
N GLY A 42 1.75 -7.99 0.64
CA GLY A 42 2.95 -7.16 0.67
C GLY A 42 2.74 -5.74 1.21
N THR A 43 1.56 -5.43 1.76
CA THR A 43 1.34 -4.20 2.54
C THR A 43 2.40 -4.08 3.65
N ASP A 44 3.11 -2.96 3.69
CA ASP A 44 4.20 -2.74 4.65
C ASP A 44 3.66 -2.21 5.99
N ILE A 45 3.45 -3.14 6.93
CA ILE A 45 2.99 -2.85 8.30
C ILE A 45 4.13 -2.64 9.30
N SER A 46 5.39 -2.64 8.85
CA SER A 46 6.57 -2.70 9.73
C SER A 46 6.81 -1.44 10.56
N SER A 47 6.24 -0.32 10.14
CA SER A 47 6.28 0.95 10.88
C SER A 47 5.12 1.11 11.88
N CYS A 48 4.08 0.27 11.77
CA CYS A 48 2.84 0.41 12.53
C CYS A 48 3.01 -0.04 13.98
N SER A 49 2.86 0.89 14.92
CA SER A 49 2.76 0.57 16.35
C SER A 49 1.39 -0.04 16.71
N THR A 50 0.35 0.32 15.95
CA THR A 50 -0.98 -0.28 16.04
C THR A 50 -1.45 -0.60 14.63
N ILE A 51 -1.89 -1.84 14.41
CA ILE A 51 -2.49 -2.30 13.15
C ILE A 51 -3.96 -2.56 13.43
N THR A 52 -4.86 -1.87 12.76
CA THR A 52 -6.30 -2.12 12.84
C THR A 52 -6.75 -2.87 11.60
N VAL A 53 -7.40 -4.01 11.81
CA VAL A 53 -8.03 -4.81 10.75
C VAL A 53 -9.54 -4.59 10.86
N GLY A 54 -10.10 -3.80 9.95
CA GLY A 54 -11.53 -3.55 9.88
C GLY A 54 -12.25 -4.64 9.08
N THR A 55 -13.29 -4.26 8.35
CA THR A 55 -13.92 -5.17 7.39
C THR A 55 -12.97 -5.41 6.22
N LEU A 56 -12.53 -6.65 6.04
CA LEU A 56 -11.46 -7.01 5.11
C LEU A 56 -11.79 -8.33 4.39
N THR A 57 -11.63 -8.36 3.08
CA THR A 57 -11.71 -9.58 2.28
C THR A 57 -10.30 -9.99 1.85
N VAL A 58 -9.87 -11.16 2.26
CA VAL A 58 -8.60 -11.77 1.84
C VAL A 58 -8.88 -12.58 0.56
N PRO A 59 -8.14 -12.35 -0.54
CA PRO A 59 -8.34 -13.11 -1.78
C PRO A 59 -8.13 -14.62 -1.59
N ALA A 60 -8.69 -15.43 -2.50
CA ALA A 60 -8.53 -16.87 -2.47
C ALA A 60 -7.05 -17.28 -2.66
N GLY A 61 -6.58 -18.24 -1.88
CA GLY A 61 -5.20 -18.72 -1.93
C GLY A 61 -4.15 -17.75 -1.38
N VAL A 62 -4.58 -16.68 -0.71
CA VAL A 62 -3.72 -15.67 -0.11
C VAL A 62 -3.76 -15.77 1.41
N THR A 63 -2.60 -15.65 2.04
CA THR A 63 -2.47 -15.51 3.48
C THR A 63 -2.59 -14.03 3.87
N LEU A 64 -3.43 -13.71 4.84
CA LEU A 64 -3.33 -12.44 5.58
C LEU A 64 -2.04 -12.47 6.40
N ASP A 65 -0.99 -11.84 5.90
CA ASP A 65 0.32 -11.84 6.52
C ASP A 65 0.52 -10.60 7.39
N LEU A 66 0.54 -10.82 8.71
CA LEU A 66 0.84 -9.83 9.74
C LEU A 66 2.19 -10.11 10.43
N SER A 67 3.02 -11.01 9.87
CA SER A 67 4.34 -11.38 10.43
C SER A 67 5.36 -10.25 10.48
N LYS A 68 5.16 -9.23 9.63
CA LYS A 68 6.03 -8.04 9.58
C LYS A 68 5.63 -6.96 10.57
N ALA A 69 4.70 -7.24 11.48
CA ALA A 69 4.31 -6.28 12.50
C ALA A 69 5.53 -5.85 13.32
N LYS A 70 5.59 -4.54 13.61
CA LYS A 70 6.64 -3.97 14.45
C LYS A 70 6.69 -4.67 15.82
N ASN A 71 7.88 -4.88 16.36
CA ASN A 71 8.01 -5.40 17.73
C ASN A 71 7.30 -4.49 18.74
N GLY A 72 6.55 -5.10 19.66
CA GLY A 72 5.71 -4.35 20.61
C GLY A 72 4.40 -3.82 20.03
N ALA A 73 4.08 -4.12 18.76
CA ALA A 73 2.87 -3.60 18.13
C ALA A 73 1.59 -4.23 18.73
N THR A 74 0.51 -3.47 18.61
CA THR A 74 -0.84 -3.96 18.87
C THR A 74 -1.57 -4.26 17.57
N ILE A 75 -2.02 -5.49 17.38
CA ILE A 75 -2.91 -5.89 16.28
C ILE A 75 -4.33 -5.92 16.84
N ASN A 76 -5.24 -5.16 16.23
CA ASN A 76 -6.64 -5.04 16.62
C ASN A 76 -7.57 -5.48 15.48
N ILE A 77 -8.20 -6.64 15.62
CA ILE A 77 -9.19 -7.14 14.66
C ILE A 77 -10.57 -6.60 15.06
N ALA A 78 -11.01 -5.53 14.41
CA ALA A 78 -12.21 -4.77 14.75
C ALA A 78 -13.42 -5.13 13.89
N GLY A 79 -13.22 -5.52 12.62
CA GLY A 79 -14.29 -5.89 11.69
C GLY A 79 -14.36 -7.38 11.37
N THR A 80 -15.15 -7.72 10.36
CA THR A 80 -15.22 -9.08 9.82
C THR A 80 -14.18 -9.27 8.72
N VAL A 81 -13.31 -10.25 8.90
CA VAL A 81 -12.34 -10.69 7.90
C VAL A 81 -12.85 -11.96 7.24
N THR A 82 -13.05 -11.95 5.92
CA THR A 82 -13.44 -13.14 5.14
C THR A 82 -12.28 -13.63 4.28
N PHE A 83 -12.25 -14.93 3.98
CA PHE A 83 -11.23 -15.54 3.14
C PHE A 83 -11.84 -16.15 1.89
N GLY A 84 -11.33 -15.79 0.72
CA GLY A 84 -11.77 -16.37 -0.55
C GLY A 84 -11.56 -17.88 -0.58
N THR A 85 -12.57 -18.61 -1.06
CA THR A 85 -12.57 -20.07 -1.04
C THR A 85 -11.73 -20.65 -2.17
N GLN A 86 -10.72 -21.45 -1.81
CA GLN A 86 -9.91 -22.24 -2.72
C GLN A 86 -9.35 -23.47 -1.98
N LYS A 87 -9.14 -24.58 -2.69
CA LYS A 87 -8.33 -25.70 -2.16
C LYS A 87 -6.84 -25.33 -2.22
N TRP A 88 -6.21 -25.19 -1.07
CA TRP A 88 -4.79 -24.90 -0.94
C TRP A 88 -4.27 -25.34 0.44
N ALA A 89 -2.95 -25.34 0.63
CA ALA A 89 -2.34 -25.78 1.89
C ALA A 89 -2.52 -24.79 3.05
N GLY A 90 -2.88 -23.53 2.77
CA GLY A 90 -2.90 -22.47 3.76
C GLY A 90 -1.50 -21.95 4.12
N PRO A 91 -1.39 -21.14 5.20
CA PRO A 91 -2.43 -20.76 6.16
C PRO A 91 -3.29 -19.56 5.71
N LEU A 92 -4.48 -19.39 6.32
CA LEU A 92 -5.34 -18.22 6.09
C LEU A 92 -4.76 -16.93 6.70
N LEU A 93 -4.22 -17.01 7.92
CA LEU A 93 -3.66 -15.89 8.69
C LEU A 93 -2.31 -16.28 9.26
N SER A 94 -1.33 -15.38 9.17
CA SER A 94 0.00 -15.53 9.77
C SER A 94 0.31 -14.34 10.66
N ILE A 95 0.63 -14.59 11.93
CA ILE A 95 1.08 -13.59 12.89
C ILE A 95 2.36 -14.10 13.54
N SER A 96 3.42 -13.29 13.49
CA SER A 96 4.68 -13.54 14.18
C SER A 96 5.36 -12.22 14.51
N GLY A 97 6.23 -12.22 15.52
CA GLY A 97 6.95 -11.03 16.00
C GLY A 97 7.24 -11.10 17.50
N ASN A 98 7.91 -10.08 18.04
CA ASN A 98 8.26 -10.02 19.46
C ASN A 98 7.34 -9.06 20.23
N SER A 99 6.89 -9.50 21.41
CA SER A 99 6.07 -8.71 22.33
C SER A 99 4.79 -8.14 21.70
N LEU A 100 4.17 -8.89 20.79
CA LEU A 100 2.93 -8.46 20.14
C LEU A 100 1.74 -8.56 21.09
N THR A 101 0.85 -7.58 21.01
CA THR A 101 -0.48 -7.67 21.61
C THR A 101 -1.51 -7.90 20.52
N VAL A 102 -2.14 -9.06 20.49
CA VAL A 102 -3.23 -9.34 19.55
C VAL A 102 -4.55 -9.30 20.30
N LYS A 103 -5.47 -8.46 19.84
CA LYS A 103 -6.82 -8.31 20.39
C LYS A 103 -7.84 -8.17 19.27
N GLY A 104 -9.10 -8.41 19.57
CA GLY A 104 -10.16 -8.19 18.60
C GLY A 104 -11.54 -8.30 19.21
N SER A 105 -12.44 -7.47 18.70
CA SER A 105 -13.89 -7.57 18.88
C SER A 105 -14.60 -8.07 17.62
N GLY A 106 -13.87 -8.18 16.51
CA GLY A 106 -14.37 -8.62 15.21
C GLY A 106 -14.32 -10.14 15.01
N THR A 107 -14.48 -10.56 13.76
CA THR A 107 -14.63 -11.97 13.36
C THR A 107 -13.63 -12.35 12.30
N LEU A 108 -13.03 -13.54 12.41
CA LEU A 108 -12.29 -14.20 11.33
C LEU A 108 -13.17 -15.30 10.74
N ASP A 109 -13.75 -15.06 9.57
CA ASP A 109 -14.70 -15.95 8.91
C ASP A 109 -14.03 -16.72 7.75
N GLY A 110 -13.72 -17.99 8.02
CA GLY A 110 -13.06 -18.90 7.08
C GLY A 110 -13.96 -19.45 5.97
N GLN A 111 -15.28 -19.23 6.01
CA GLN A 111 -16.25 -19.70 5.01
C GLN A 111 -16.12 -21.20 4.67
N GLY A 112 -16.02 -22.05 5.69
CA GLY A 112 -15.72 -23.48 5.57
C GLY A 112 -16.93 -24.42 5.48
N ASP A 113 -18.11 -23.90 5.14
CA ASP A 113 -19.38 -24.65 5.05
C ASP A 113 -19.44 -25.66 3.89
#